data_AF-A0A323V3M8-F1
#
_entry.id   AF-A0A323V3M8-F1
#
_cell.length_a   1.000
_cell.length_b   1.000
_cell.length_c   1.000
_cell.angle_alpha   90.00
_cell.angle_beta   90.00
_cell.angle_gamma   90.00
#
_symmetry.space_group_name_H-M   'P 1'
#
loop_
_entity.id
_entity.type
_entity.pdbx_description
1 polymer ?
#
loop_
_entity_poly.entity_id
_entity_poly.type
_entity_poly.pdbx_seq_one_letter_code
_entity_poly.pdbx_strand_id
1 'polypeptide(L)'
;MCSTPSFNDDYAEVMASIRHYSTLRFAMLTVFVAISGGLLSVLYSDTAPAPLIRLAPLLGVAAALIFGWLEITLDKYLSAFGRVADALKPDGHWRQRPHKAVQRTYIPLRGMYVVSLLMWSWLAVGATPS
;
A
#
# COMPACT_ATOMS: atom_id res chain seq x y z
N MET A 1 -31.11 22.69 19.78
CA MET A 1 -29.74 22.79 20.34
C MET A 1 -28.80 22.15 19.34
N CYS A 2 -28.10 22.97 18.55
CA CYS A 2 -27.09 22.50 17.60
C CYS A 2 -25.80 22.38 18.41
N SER A 3 -25.43 21.17 18.80
CA SER A 3 -24.17 20.88 19.46
C SER A 3 -23.04 21.19 18.48
N THR A 4 -22.37 22.33 18.68
CA THR A 4 -21.10 22.62 18.02
C THR A 4 -20.16 21.45 18.31
N PRO A 5 -19.75 20.65 17.30
CA PRO A 5 -18.77 19.60 17.51
C PRO A 5 -17.51 20.24 18.08
N SER A 6 -16.99 19.67 19.16
CA SER A 6 -15.80 20.25 19.76
C SER A 6 -14.64 20.01 18.80
N PHE A 7 -13.88 21.04 18.44
CA PHE A 7 -12.72 20.94 17.53
C PHE A 7 -11.72 19.83 17.92
N ASN A 8 -11.75 19.39 19.18
CA ASN A 8 -10.92 18.28 19.67
C ASN A 8 -11.46 16.90 19.28
N ASP A 9 -12.79 16.71 19.16
CA ASP A 9 -13.40 15.45 18.74
C ASP A 9 -13.12 15.19 17.26
N ASP A 10 -13.32 16.19 16.40
CA ASP A 10 -13.01 16.10 14.96
C ASP A 10 -11.52 15.82 14.72
N TYR A 11 -10.63 16.43 15.52
CA TYR A 11 -9.19 16.16 15.45
C TYR A 11 -8.85 14.73 15.91
N ALA A 12 -9.51 14.21 16.95
CA ALA A 12 -9.33 12.84 17.42
C ALA A 12 -9.79 11.81 16.37
N GLU A 13 -10.89 12.07 15.68
CA GLU A 13 -11.39 11.23 14.58
C GLU A 13 -10.43 11.21 13.40
N VAL A 14 -9.89 12.37 12.99
CA VAL A 14 -8.89 12.44 11.92
C VAL A 14 -7.64 11.65 12.30
N MET A 15 -7.16 11.78 13.54
CA MET A 15 -6.00 11.02 14.01
C MET A 15 -6.26 9.51 14.10
N ALA A 16 -7.47 9.10 14.50
CA ALA A 16 -7.88 7.70 14.50
C ALA A 16 -7.92 7.12 13.08
N SER A 17 -8.43 7.88 12.10
CA SER A 17 -8.46 7.47 10.70
C SER A 17 -7.06 7.30 10.14
N ILE A 18 -6.15 8.25 10.37
CA ILE A 18 -4.74 8.17 9.94
C ILE A 18 -4.05 6.93 10.51
N ARG A 19 -4.27 6.63 11.81
CA ARG A 19 -3.71 5.44 12.44
C ARG A 19 -4.27 4.16 11.81
N HIS A 20 -5.57 4.12 11.55
CA HIS A 20 -6.22 2.99 10.90
C HIS A 20 -5.64 2.73 9.50
N TYR A 21 -5.50 3.76 8.65
CA TYR A 21 -4.91 3.64 7.32
C TYR A 21 -3.44 3.22 7.36
N SER A 22 -2.67 3.66 8.36
CA SER A 22 -1.29 3.19 8.55
C SER A 22 -1.24 1.68 8.86
N THR A 23 -2.13 1.18 9.71
CA THR A 23 -2.24 -0.26 10.01
C THR A 23 -2.68 -1.04 8.78
N LEU A 24 -3.63 -0.51 8.00
CA LEU A 24 -4.09 -1.12 6.76
C LEU A 24 -2.94 -1.26 5.73
N ARG A 25 -2.12 -0.21 5.57
CA ARG A 25 -0.93 -0.26 4.70
C ARG A 25 0.03 -1.38 5.12
N PHE A 26 0.30 -1.51 6.41
CA PHE A 26 1.15 -2.57 6.93
C PHE A 26 0.57 -3.96 6.62
N ALA A 27 -0.74 -4.15 6.84
CA ALA A 27 -1.41 -5.40 6.50
C ALA A 27 -1.39 -5.70 4.99
N MET A 28 -1.53 -4.69 4.13
CA MET A 28 -1.44 -4.88 2.69
C MET A 28 -0.04 -5.30 2.24
N LEU A 29 1.02 -4.74 2.84
CA LEU A 29 2.40 -5.15 2.56
C LEU A 29 2.67 -6.59 2.97
N THR A 30 2.20 -7.02 4.14
CA THR A 30 2.41 -8.41 4.60
C THR A 30 1.68 -9.40 3.71
N VAL A 31 0.44 -9.11 3.32
CA VAL A 31 -0.31 -9.94 2.37
C VAL A 31 0.39 -9.98 1.00
N PHE A 32 0.90 -8.84 0.51
CA PHE A 32 1.64 -8.79 -0.74
C PHE A 32 2.90 -9.66 -0.73
N VAL A 33 3.67 -9.61 0.37
CA VAL A 33 4.86 -10.45 0.55
C VAL A 33 4.49 -11.93 0.66
N ALA A 34 3.41 -12.26 1.38
CA ALA A 34 2.93 -13.64 1.50
C ALA A 34 2.48 -14.21 0.16
N ILE A 35 1.73 -13.44 -0.63
CA ILE A 35 1.32 -13.82 -1.99
C ILE A 35 2.57 -13.98 -2.87
N SER A 36 3.48 -13.00 -2.88
CA SER A 36 4.69 -13.06 -3.72
C SER A 36 5.58 -14.26 -3.38
N GLY A 37 5.79 -14.54 -2.08
CA GLY A 37 6.54 -15.71 -1.63
C GLY A 37 5.83 -17.02 -1.95
N GLY A 38 4.51 -17.07 -1.82
CA GLY A 38 3.70 -18.23 -2.21
C GLY A 38 3.77 -18.53 -3.71
N LEU A 39 3.65 -17.50 -4.55
CA LEU A 39 3.78 -17.64 -6.01
C LEU A 39 5.18 -18.07 -6.43
N LEU A 40 6.23 -17.54 -5.80
CA LEU A 40 7.62 -17.98 -6.03
C LEU A 40 7.82 -19.45 -5.65
N SER A 41 7.27 -19.88 -4.51
CA SER A 41 7.31 -21.28 -4.08
C SER A 41 6.63 -22.20 -5.09
N VAL A 42 5.48 -21.79 -5.64
CA VAL A 42 4.78 -22.55 -6.69
C VAL A 42 5.59 -22.60 -8.00
N LEU A 43 6.25 -21.50 -8.37
CA LEU A 43 7.04 -21.42 -9.61
C LEU A 43 8.28 -22.32 -9.59
N TYR A 44 8.93 -22.47 -8.43
CA TYR A 44 10.12 -23.31 -8.25
C TYR A 44 9.82 -24.72 -7.71
N SER A 45 8.55 -25.08 -7.56
CA SER A 45 8.17 -26.42 -7.11
C SER A 45 8.09 -27.39 -8.28
N ASP A 46 8.90 -28.45 -8.25
CA ASP A 46 8.85 -29.55 -9.22
C ASP A 46 7.53 -30.34 -9.20
N THR A 47 6.71 -30.14 -8.16
CA THR A 47 5.43 -30.85 -7.97
C THR A 47 4.21 -30.00 -8.37
N ALA A 48 4.41 -28.75 -8.81
CA ALA A 48 3.30 -27.87 -9.11
C ALA A 48 2.61 -28.26 -10.45
N PRO A 49 1.27 -28.23 -10.51
CA PRO A 49 0.56 -28.50 -11.75
C PRO A 49 0.87 -27.45 -12.82
N ALA A 50 1.17 -27.89 -14.05
CA ALA A 50 1.50 -27.05 -15.20
C ALA A 50 0.58 -25.81 -15.44
N PRO A 51 -0.76 -25.87 -15.27
CA PRO A 51 -1.59 -24.67 -15.39
C PRO A 51 -1.32 -23.64 -14.29
N LEU A 52 -0.96 -24.07 -13.09
CA LEU A 52 -0.69 -23.21 -11.94
C LEU A 52 0.62 -22.44 -12.14
N ILE A 53 1.64 -23.11 -12.69
CA ILE A 53 2.93 -22.50 -13.06
C ILE A 53 2.73 -21.41 -14.14
N ARG A 54 1.86 -21.64 -15.12
CA ARG A 54 1.51 -20.64 -16.15
C ARG A 54 0.69 -19.47 -15.60
N LEU A 55 -0.16 -19.71 -14.61
CA LEU A 55 -1.00 -18.67 -13.99
C LEU A 55 -0.27 -17.86 -12.92
N ALA A 56 0.76 -18.44 -12.28
CA ALA A 56 1.55 -17.77 -11.25
C ALA A 56 2.08 -16.39 -11.67
N PRO A 57 2.76 -16.21 -12.82
CA PRO A 57 3.24 -14.88 -13.22
C PRO A 57 2.10 -13.89 -13.49
N LEU A 58 0.97 -14.37 -14.01
CA LEU A 58 -0.21 -13.55 -14.31
C LEU A 58 -0.90 -13.05 -13.02
N LEU A 59 -0.99 -13.93 -12.03
CA LEU A 59 -1.44 -13.58 -10.68
C LEU A 59 -0.49 -12.61 -9.98
N GLY A 60 0.83 -12.76 -10.19
CA GLY A 60 1.84 -11.86 -9.66
C GLY A 60 1.72 -10.43 -10.21
N VAL A 61 1.51 -10.30 -11.53
CA VAL A 61 1.23 -9.01 -12.18
C VAL A 61 -0.07 -8.40 -11.66
N ALA A 62 -1.15 -9.19 -11.60
CA ALA A 62 -2.46 -8.72 -11.11
C ALA A 62 -2.38 -8.23 -9.66
N ALA A 63 -1.72 -8.98 -8.78
CA ALA A 63 -1.50 -8.58 -7.40
C ALA A 63 -0.71 -7.27 -7.34
N ALA A 64 0.40 -7.16 -8.07
CA ALA A 64 1.22 -5.96 -8.03
C ALA A 64 0.50 -4.70 -8.57
N LEU A 65 -0.39 -4.84 -9.56
CA LEU A 65 -1.28 -3.77 -10.01
C LEU A 65 -2.30 -3.37 -8.94
N ILE A 66 -3.01 -4.33 -8.34
CA ILE A 66 -4.04 -4.08 -7.33
C ILE A 66 -3.42 -3.41 -6.09
N PHE A 67 -2.32 -3.97 -5.58
CA PHE A 67 -1.63 -3.42 -4.42
C PHE A 67 -0.98 -2.06 -4.72
N GLY A 68 -0.43 -1.85 -5.91
CA GLY A 68 0.06 -0.55 -6.34
C GLY A 68 -1.05 0.52 -6.40
N TRP A 69 -2.23 0.15 -6.91
CA TRP A 69 -3.39 1.04 -6.94
C TRP A 69 -3.90 1.40 -5.55
N LEU A 70 -4.01 0.40 -4.67
CA LEU A 70 -4.42 0.58 -3.27
C LEU A 70 -3.45 1.51 -2.55
N GLU A 71 -2.14 1.36 -2.75
CA GLU A 71 -1.11 2.20 -2.14
C GLU A 71 -1.23 3.68 -2.58
N ILE A 72 -1.44 3.94 -3.89
CA ILE A 72 -1.66 5.29 -4.42
C ILE A 72 -2.93 5.91 -3.82
N THR A 73 -3.99 5.11 -3.73
CA THR A 73 -5.28 5.52 -3.19
C THR A 73 -5.16 5.90 -1.72
N LEU A 74 -4.51 5.05 -0.90
CA LEU A 74 -4.23 5.33 0.50
C LEU A 74 -3.44 6.61 0.69
N ASP A 75 -2.42 6.83 -0.12
CA ASP A 75 -1.55 8.01 -0.01
C ASP A 75 -2.30 9.32 -0.29
N LYS A 76 -3.22 9.29 -1.26
CA LYS A 76 -4.14 10.42 -1.52
C LYS A 76 -5.06 10.69 -0.33
N TYR A 77 -5.62 9.65 0.30
CA TYR A 77 -6.45 9.82 1.48
C TYR A 77 -5.65 10.34 2.67
N LEU A 78 -4.48 9.76 2.95
CA LEU A 78 -3.61 10.16 4.07
C LEU A 78 -3.14 11.61 3.96
N SER A 79 -2.78 12.05 2.75
CA SER A 79 -2.41 13.45 2.49
C SER A 79 -3.60 14.41 2.58
N ALA A 80 -4.81 13.98 2.22
CA ALA A 80 -6.02 14.76 2.42
C ALA A 80 -6.33 14.92 3.92
N PHE A 81 -6.29 13.84 4.70
CA PHE A 81 -6.49 13.89 6.15
C PHE A 81 -5.40 14.71 6.86
N GLY A 82 -4.15 14.63 6.40
CA GLY A 82 -3.06 15.46 6.92
C GLY A 82 -3.32 16.96 6.75
N ARG A 83 -3.80 17.40 5.57
CA ARG A 83 -4.17 18.81 5.33
C ARG A 83 -5.35 19.27 6.19
N VAL A 84 -6.33 18.39 6.40
CA VAL A 84 -7.50 18.69 7.26
C VAL A 84 -7.08 18.79 8.73
N ALA A 85 -6.19 17.90 9.19
CA ALA A 85 -5.62 17.96 10.54
C ALA A 85 -4.86 19.28 10.78
N ASP A 86 -4.05 19.73 9.80
CA ASP A 86 -3.33 21.00 9.85
C ASP A 86 -4.27 22.22 9.87
N ALA A 87 -5.38 22.14 9.12
CA ALA A 87 -6.39 23.20 9.06
C ALA A 87 -7.22 23.31 10.34
N LEU A 88 -7.48 22.21 11.04
CA LEU A 88 -8.26 22.20 12.28
C LEU A 88 -7.46 22.67 13.51
N LYS A 89 -6.18 22.27 13.63
CA LYS A 89 -5.38 22.61 14.82
C LYS A 89 -3.93 22.92 14.45
N PRO A 90 -3.62 24.18 14.10
CA PRO A 90 -2.29 24.58 13.65
C PRO A 90 -1.19 24.41 14.71
N ASP A 91 -1.52 24.30 16.00
CA ASP A 91 -0.58 24.05 17.10
C ASP A 91 -0.66 22.62 17.67
N GLY A 92 -1.34 21.71 16.97
CA GLY A 92 -1.47 20.30 17.36
C GLY A 92 -0.17 19.51 17.17
N HIS A 93 -0.02 18.41 17.92
CA HIS A 93 1.11 17.47 17.81
C HIS A 93 1.39 16.94 16.39
N TRP A 94 0.44 17.07 15.47
CA TRP A 94 0.63 16.70 14.06
C TRP A 94 1.74 17.51 13.37
N ARG A 95 1.86 18.81 13.69
CA ARG A 95 2.91 19.70 13.15
C ARG A 95 4.33 19.34 13.62
N GLN A 96 4.45 18.62 14.74
CA GLN A 96 5.74 18.09 15.21
C GLN A 96 6.20 16.87 14.40
N ARG A 97 5.29 16.23 13.63
CA ARG A 97 5.71 15.17 12.71
C ARG A 97 6.27 15.84 11.45
N PRO A 98 7.55 15.61 11.11
CA PRO A 98 8.11 16.20 9.90
C PRO A 98 7.36 15.66 8.67
N HIS A 99 6.43 16.45 8.13
CA HIS A 99 5.66 16.12 6.92
C HIS A 99 6.57 15.71 5.76
N LYS A 100 7.77 16.31 5.69
CA LYS A 100 8.81 15.96 4.71
C LYS A 100 9.43 14.57 4.93
N ALA A 101 9.55 14.08 6.17
CA ALA A 101 10.06 12.74 6.44
C ALA A 101 9.01 11.67 6.13
N VAL A 102 7.75 11.97 6.45
CA VAL A 102 6.61 11.10 6.15
C VAL A 102 6.45 10.92 4.63
N GLN A 103 6.51 12.00 3.85
CA GLN A 103 6.53 11.95 2.38
C GLN A 103 7.74 11.20 1.79
N ARG A 104 8.93 11.35 2.40
CA ARG A 104 10.16 10.72 1.91
C ARG A 104 10.18 9.20 2.10
N THR A 105 9.44 8.67 3.07
CA THR A 105 9.26 7.23 3.29
C THR A 105 8.39 6.57 2.21
N TYR A 106 7.57 7.32 1.47
CA TYR A 106 6.64 6.76 0.47
C TYR A 106 7.28 6.50 -0.90
N ILE A 107 8.42 7.14 -1.19
CA ILE A 107 9.20 6.94 -2.42
C ILE A 107 9.76 5.51 -2.52
N PRO A 108 10.42 4.94 -1.49
CA PRO A 108 10.93 3.57 -1.58
C PRO A 108 9.82 2.52 -1.62
N LEU A 109 8.67 2.75 -0.97
CA LEU A 109 7.53 1.83 -1.04
C LEU A 109 6.97 1.73 -2.47
N ARG A 110 6.76 2.86 -3.14
CA ARG A 110 6.34 2.88 -4.55
C ARG A 110 7.38 2.21 -5.44
N GLY A 111 8.66 2.43 -5.18
CA GLY A 111 9.75 1.74 -5.85
C GLY A 111 9.65 0.22 -5.74
N MET A 112 9.35 -0.30 -4.55
CA MET A 112 9.19 -1.75 -4.32
C MET A 112 8.09 -2.34 -5.20
N TYR A 113 6.89 -1.74 -5.25
CA TYR A 113 5.79 -2.23 -6.07
C TYR A 113 6.08 -2.17 -7.57
N VAL A 114 6.76 -1.12 -8.04
CA VAL A 114 7.17 -1.00 -9.44
C VAL A 114 8.22 -2.05 -9.80
N VAL A 115 9.21 -2.28 -8.93
CA VAL A 115 10.22 -3.33 -9.12
C VAL A 115 9.57 -4.71 -9.14
N SER A 116 8.61 -4.98 -8.25
CA SER A 116 7.87 -6.24 -8.27
C SER A 116 7.00 -6.39 -9.52
N LEU A 117 6.36 -5.32 -10.01
CA LEU A 117 5.64 -5.32 -11.29
C LEU A 117 6.57 -5.66 -12.46
N LEU A 118 7.74 -5.02 -12.51
CA LEU A 118 8.74 -5.25 -13.55
C LEU A 118 9.29 -6.67 -13.49
N MET A 119 9.54 -7.20 -12.28
CA MET A 119 9.97 -8.57 -12.08
C MET A 119 8.92 -9.58 -12.56
N TRP A 120 7.65 -9.40 -12.18
CA TRP A 120 6.57 -10.30 -12.58
C TRP A 120 6.24 -10.21 -14.06
N SER A 121 6.27 -9.01 -14.65
CA SER A 121 6.07 -8.82 -16.09
C SER A 121 7.23 -9.40 -16.90
N TRP A 122 8.47 -9.27 -16.43
CA TRP A 122 9.62 -9.94 -17.04
C TRP A 122 9.49 -11.46 -17.01
N LEU A 123 9.08 -12.04 -15.87
CA LEU A 123 8.82 -13.47 -15.74
C LEU A 123 7.65 -13.95 -16.61
N ALA A 124 6.60 -13.13 -16.76
CA ALA A 124 5.48 -13.43 -17.64
C ALA A 124 5.88 -13.44 -19.12
N VAL A 125 6.74 -12.50 -19.54
CA VAL A 125 7.27 -12.43 -20.91
C VAL A 125 8.28 -13.54 -21.18
N GLY A 126 9.12 -13.91 -20.21
CA GLY A 126 10.02 -15.05 -20.35
C GLY A 126 9.32 -16.41 -20.40
N ALA A 127 8.08 -16.50 -19.93
CA ALA A 127 7.28 -17.72 -19.95
C ALA A 127 6.52 -17.96 -21.28
N THR A 128 6.61 -17.05 -22.26
CA THR A 128 6.08 -17.33 -23.61
C THR A 128 7.01 -18.29 -24.34
N PRO A 129 6.55 -19.51 -24.70
CA PRO A 129 7.35 -20.45 -25.47
C PRO A 129 7.59 -19.88 -26.87
N SER A 130 8.86 -19.78 -27.26
CA SER A 130 9.29 -19.78 -28.66
C SER A 130 9.03 -21.15 -29.30
#